data_AF-A0A959U318-F1
#
_entry.id   AF-A0A959U318-F1
#
_cell.length_a   1.000
_cell.length_b   1.000
_cell.length_c   1.000
_cell.angle_alpha   90.00
_cell.angle_beta   90.00
_cell.angle_gamma   90.00
#
_symmetry.space_group_name_H-M   'P 1'
#
loop_
_entity.id
_entity.type
_entity.pdbx_description
1 polymer ?
#
loop_
_entity_poly.entity_id
_entity_poly.type
_entity_poly.pdbx_seq_one_letter_code
_entity_poly.pdbx_strand_id
1 'polypeptide(L)'
;MRILVFCGIRVIVMLIMLSGLPAIAQDQHLTVYFPFGASELDADERKHVLYFLADTLDHDKIQSIEIRGYCDYIDNSSFNDSLSLARANHVAGLLKNNGIPSQKISSVTGFGERKASEQKSSEAERQLQRRVEVDFICTCHGAAETTEAEKEEEKKQEITGDEVRVIQGDTVQDRKGVRYKGRYLVGDDFELNTFDIGDSIVLLRLHFQPGKHKLLRESVPTLYRLTDQMKANPNMHIIIVGHICCSPTSAPDGLDNDTGKYELSRNRAKEIYAYLVSQGIEEERLAYAWMGPKDKLYPEERDAREMQGNRRVEIVVTAK
;
A
#
# COMPACT_ATOMS: atom_id res chain seq x y z
N MET A 1 -41.98 -9.49 68.46
CA MET A 1 -41.82 -8.74 67.20
C MET A 1 -40.33 -8.63 66.89
N ARG A 2 -39.80 -9.54 66.06
CA ARG A 2 -38.46 -9.46 65.43
C ARG A 2 -38.53 -10.20 64.10
N ILE A 3 -37.98 -9.54 63.08
CA ILE A 3 -38.10 -9.79 61.65
C ILE A 3 -37.15 -10.90 61.21
N LEU A 4 -37.59 -11.77 60.29
CA LEU A 4 -36.71 -12.52 59.40
C LEU A 4 -37.38 -12.65 58.03
N VAL A 5 -36.83 -11.94 57.05
CA VAL A 5 -37.13 -12.02 55.63
C VAL A 5 -36.13 -13.00 55.03
N PHE A 6 -36.60 -14.08 54.40
CA PHE A 6 -35.75 -14.94 53.57
C PHE A 6 -36.09 -14.77 52.10
N CYS A 7 -35.03 -14.48 51.35
CA CYS A 7 -34.91 -14.27 49.92
C CYS A 7 -35.06 -15.61 49.17
N GLY A 8 -35.95 -15.65 48.17
CA GLY A 8 -36.09 -16.77 47.24
C GLY A 8 -35.72 -16.33 45.82
N ILE A 9 -34.64 -16.92 45.31
CA ILE A 9 -33.94 -16.60 44.07
C ILE A 9 -34.80 -16.89 42.83
N ARG A 10 -34.93 -15.91 41.93
CA ARG A 10 -35.45 -16.10 40.56
C ARG A 10 -34.32 -16.62 39.67
N VAL A 11 -34.40 -17.88 39.26
CA VAL A 11 -33.56 -18.42 38.17
C VAL A 11 -34.17 -17.97 36.84
N ILE A 12 -33.54 -16.98 36.19
CA ILE A 12 -33.82 -16.61 34.80
C ILE A 12 -32.90 -17.47 33.93
N VAL A 13 -33.47 -18.46 33.24
CA VAL A 13 -32.79 -19.18 32.16
C VAL A 13 -32.77 -18.26 30.95
N MET A 14 -31.65 -17.56 30.76
CA MET A 14 -31.42 -16.73 29.57
C MET A 14 -31.03 -17.66 28.41
N LEU A 15 -31.99 -17.91 27.54
CA LEU A 15 -31.81 -18.64 26.29
C LEU A 15 -30.98 -17.77 25.34
N ILE A 16 -29.66 -18.01 25.29
CA ILE A 16 -28.75 -17.33 24.37
C ILE A 16 -29.06 -17.87 22.96
N MET A 17 -29.87 -17.12 22.21
CA MET A 17 -29.97 -17.25 20.76
C MET A 17 -28.62 -16.88 20.17
N LEU A 18 -27.85 -17.91 19.82
CA LEU A 18 -26.59 -17.80 19.07
C LEU A 18 -26.93 -17.22 17.69
N SER A 19 -26.95 -15.90 17.60
CA SER A 19 -27.04 -15.19 16.32
C SER A 19 -25.67 -15.33 15.65
N GLY A 20 -25.62 -16.15 14.60
CA GLY A 20 -24.45 -16.21 13.73
C GLY A 20 -24.21 -14.83 13.14
N LEU A 21 -23.08 -14.22 13.49
CA LEU A 21 -22.61 -13.02 12.81
C LEU A 21 -22.34 -13.36 11.34
N PRO A 22 -22.77 -12.54 10.37
CA PRO A 22 -22.41 -12.74 8.98
C PRO A 22 -20.89 -12.64 8.88
N ALA A 23 -20.26 -13.72 8.43
CA ALA A 23 -18.85 -13.73 8.17
C ALA A 23 -18.56 -12.78 6.99
N ILE A 24 -17.70 -11.80 7.22
CA ILE A 24 -17.27 -10.87 6.17
C ILE A 24 -16.25 -11.62 5.31
N ALA A 25 -16.57 -11.83 4.03
CA ALA A 25 -15.62 -12.34 3.05
C ALA A 25 -14.53 -11.28 2.84
N GLN A 26 -13.26 -11.69 2.93
CA GLN A 26 -12.14 -10.84 2.54
C GLN A 26 -11.80 -11.16 1.07
N ASP A 27 -12.47 -10.46 0.15
CA ASP A 27 -12.15 -10.57 -1.26
C ASP A 27 -10.74 -10.03 -1.51
N GLN A 28 -9.90 -10.83 -2.17
CA GLN A 28 -8.58 -10.38 -2.57
C GLN A 28 -8.65 -9.83 -4.00
N HIS A 29 -8.29 -8.57 -4.20
CA HIS A 29 -8.24 -7.92 -5.52
C HIS A 29 -6.80 -7.72 -6.07
N LEU A 30 -6.58 -7.94 -7.36
CA LEU A 30 -5.36 -7.58 -8.09
C LEU A 30 -5.72 -6.67 -9.27
N THR A 31 -5.02 -5.54 -9.41
CA THR A 31 -5.06 -4.72 -10.61
C THR A 31 -3.76 -4.88 -11.39
N VAL A 32 -3.85 -5.08 -12.71
CA VAL A 32 -2.74 -5.29 -13.63
C VAL A 32 -2.78 -4.22 -14.72
N TYR A 33 -1.70 -3.46 -14.91
CA TYR A 33 -1.65 -2.39 -15.91
C TYR A 33 -1.03 -2.83 -17.24
N PHE A 34 -1.41 -2.17 -18.35
CA PHE A 34 -0.91 -2.51 -19.68
C PHE A 34 -0.34 -1.29 -20.41
N PRO A 35 0.73 -1.46 -21.21
CA PRO A 35 1.19 -0.44 -22.13
C PRO A 35 0.12 -0.04 -23.14
N PHE A 36 0.26 1.16 -23.72
CA PHE A 36 -0.64 1.67 -24.76
C PHE A 36 -0.73 0.70 -25.95
N GLY A 37 -1.95 0.39 -26.39
CA GLY A 37 -2.20 -0.53 -27.51
C GLY A 37 -1.76 -1.99 -27.31
N ALA A 38 -1.22 -2.36 -26.15
CA ALA A 38 -0.68 -3.70 -25.91
C ALA A 38 -1.64 -4.58 -25.10
N SER A 39 -1.66 -5.88 -25.42
CA SER A 39 -2.31 -6.94 -24.64
C SER A 39 -1.33 -7.82 -23.86
N GLU A 40 -0.04 -7.51 -23.92
CA GLU A 40 1.02 -8.20 -23.19
C GLU A 40 1.55 -7.32 -22.05
N LEU A 41 1.94 -7.96 -20.95
CA LEU A 41 2.60 -7.27 -19.83
C LEU A 41 4.07 -7.03 -20.14
N ASP A 42 4.56 -5.86 -19.72
CA ASP A 42 6.00 -5.65 -19.59
C ASP A 42 6.60 -6.54 -18.49
N ALA A 43 7.94 -6.54 -18.40
CA ALA A 43 8.66 -7.43 -17.49
C ALA A 43 8.34 -7.14 -16.01
N ASP A 44 8.07 -5.89 -15.66
CA ASP A 44 7.87 -5.48 -14.28
C ASP A 44 6.44 -5.76 -13.83
N GLU A 45 5.46 -5.46 -14.67
CA GLU A 45 4.07 -5.79 -14.38
C GLU A 45 3.84 -7.31 -14.39
N ARG A 46 4.56 -8.05 -15.25
CA ARG A 46 4.57 -9.52 -15.18
C ARG A 46 5.11 -9.99 -13.83
N LYS A 47 6.23 -9.44 -13.35
CA LYS A 47 6.75 -9.78 -12.01
C LYS A 47 5.74 -9.43 -10.92
N HIS A 48 5.07 -8.28 -10.99
CA HIS A 48 4.00 -7.89 -10.06
C HIS A 48 2.92 -8.98 -9.95
N VAL A 49 2.40 -9.46 -11.09
CA VAL A 49 1.42 -10.57 -11.09
C VAL A 49 2.01 -11.82 -10.45
N LEU A 50 3.23 -12.23 -10.82
CA LEU A 50 3.85 -13.44 -10.27
C LEU A 50 4.07 -13.36 -8.75
N TYR A 51 4.51 -12.22 -8.23
CA TYR A 51 4.68 -12.00 -6.79
C TYR A 51 3.36 -12.07 -6.04
N PHE A 52 2.31 -11.42 -6.57
CA PHE A 52 0.98 -11.50 -5.99
C PHE A 52 0.51 -12.96 -5.86
N LEU A 53 0.72 -13.75 -6.91
CA LEU A 53 0.34 -15.16 -6.90
C LEU A 53 1.18 -15.98 -5.92
N ALA A 54 2.49 -15.76 -5.86
CA ALA A 54 3.36 -16.59 -5.02
C ALA A 54 3.23 -16.28 -3.52
N ASP A 55 3.09 -15.01 -3.15
CA ASP A 55 3.32 -14.54 -1.78
C ASP A 55 2.10 -13.90 -1.12
N THR A 56 1.17 -13.32 -1.90
CA THR A 56 0.00 -12.62 -1.36
C THR A 56 -1.28 -13.44 -1.43
N LEU A 57 -1.42 -14.25 -2.47
CA LEU A 57 -2.63 -15.01 -2.73
C LEU A 57 -2.66 -16.28 -1.87
N ASP A 58 -3.71 -16.38 -1.04
CA ASP A 58 -3.98 -17.60 -0.29
C ASP A 58 -4.73 -18.59 -1.19
N HIS A 59 -3.96 -19.42 -1.90
CA HIS A 59 -4.47 -20.35 -2.92
C HIS A 59 -5.55 -21.29 -2.40
N ASP A 60 -5.43 -21.72 -1.14
CA ASP A 60 -6.33 -22.72 -0.54
C ASP A 60 -7.72 -22.14 -0.25
N LYS A 61 -7.82 -20.81 -0.10
CA LYS A 61 -9.08 -20.13 0.20
C LYS A 61 -9.86 -19.70 -1.02
N ILE A 62 -9.27 -19.75 -2.22
CA ILE A 62 -9.94 -19.29 -3.44
C ILE A 62 -11.14 -20.17 -3.77
N GLN A 63 -12.33 -19.59 -3.82
CA GLN A 63 -13.54 -20.25 -4.31
C GLN A 63 -13.71 -20.02 -5.81
N SER A 64 -13.62 -18.77 -6.24
CA SER A 64 -13.80 -18.36 -7.63
C SER A 64 -13.03 -17.08 -7.94
N ILE A 65 -12.75 -16.86 -9.22
CA ILE A 65 -11.95 -15.74 -9.72
C ILE A 65 -12.69 -15.09 -10.88
N GLU A 66 -12.90 -13.78 -10.77
CA GLU A 66 -13.47 -12.96 -11.84
C GLU A 66 -12.39 -12.04 -12.43
N ILE A 67 -12.28 -12.02 -13.76
CA ILE A 67 -11.26 -11.25 -14.47
C ILE A 67 -11.95 -10.26 -15.40
N ARG A 68 -11.65 -8.96 -15.23
CA ARG A 68 -12.29 -7.85 -15.94
C ARG A 68 -11.24 -6.95 -16.60
N GLY A 69 -11.22 -6.90 -17.92
CA GLY A 69 -10.32 -6.04 -18.68
C GLY A 69 -10.98 -4.72 -19.09
N TYR A 70 -10.18 -3.66 -19.11
CA TYR A 70 -10.58 -2.30 -19.47
C TYR A 70 -9.60 -1.70 -20.51
N CYS A 71 -10.12 -0.77 -21.33
CA CYS A 71 -9.35 0.05 -22.26
C CYS A 71 -9.68 1.53 -22.08
N ASP A 72 -8.77 2.39 -22.51
CA ASP A 72 -9.02 3.82 -22.64
C ASP A 72 -9.94 4.12 -23.85
N TYR A 73 -10.48 5.34 -23.89
CA TYR A 73 -11.42 5.81 -24.93
C TYR A 73 -10.72 6.19 -26.26
N ILE A 74 -9.41 6.02 -26.37
CA ILE A 74 -8.69 6.39 -27.59
C ILE A 74 -8.90 5.26 -28.61
N ASP A 75 -9.72 5.51 -29.63
CA ASP A 75 -10.00 4.70 -30.84
C ASP A 75 -11.38 3.96 -30.86
N ASN A 76 -11.66 3.25 -31.96
CA ASN A 76 -12.92 2.59 -32.29
C ASN A 76 -13.39 1.59 -31.21
N SER A 77 -14.66 1.68 -30.78
CA SER A 77 -15.18 0.89 -29.64
C SER A 77 -15.07 -0.63 -29.85
N SER A 78 -15.17 -1.14 -31.09
CA SER A 78 -14.99 -2.57 -31.38
C SER A 78 -13.55 -3.05 -31.18
N PHE A 79 -12.57 -2.17 -31.40
CA PHE A 79 -11.16 -2.45 -31.15
C PHE A 79 -10.88 -2.49 -29.64
N ASN A 80 -11.42 -1.54 -28.88
CA ASN A 80 -11.26 -1.48 -27.42
C ASN A 80 -11.95 -2.65 -26.70
N ASP A 81 -13.10 -3.11 -27.18
CA ASP A 81 -13.74 -4.33 -26.67
C ASP A 81 -12.82 -5.55 -26.87
N SER A 82 -12.25 -5.70 -28.07
CA SER A 82 -11.34 -6.82 -28.39
C SER A 82 -10.04 -6.77 -27.57
N LEU A 83 -9.44 -5.58 -27.43
CA LEU A 83 -8.20 -5.37 -26.70
C LEU A 83 -8.38 -5.61 -25.19
N SER A 84 -9.47 -5.12 -24.60
CA SER A 84 -9.77 -5.34 -23.18
C SER A 84 -9.97 -6.83 -22.87
N LEU A 85 -10.63 -7.57 -23.75
CA LEU A 85 -10.79 -9.01 -23.63
C LEU A 85 -9.45 -9.75 -23.82
N ALA A 86 -8.61 -9.31 -24.77
CA ALA A 86 -7.28 -9.89 -24.98
C ALA A 86 -6.40 -9.75 -23.73
N ARG A 87 -6.41 -8.58 -23.08
CA ARG A 87 -5.72 -8.35 -21.80
C ARG A 87 -6.24 -9.25 -20.68
N ALA A 88 -7.56 -9.34 -20.52
CA ALA A 88 -8.18 -10.21 -19.52
C ALA A 88 -7.77 -11.68 -19.74
N ASN A 89 -7.74 -12.14 -21.00
CA ASN A 89 -7.28 -13.49 -21.34
C ASN A 89 -5.77 -13.69 -21.10
N HIS A 90 -4.94 -12.66 -21.34
CA HIS A 90 -3.52 -12.72 -21.04
C HIS A 90 -3.28 -12.95 -19.53
N VAL A 91 -3.95 -12.19 -18.68
CA VAL A 91 -3.89 -12.38 -17.22
C VAL A 91 -4.43 -13.75 -16.83
N ALA A 92 -5.57 -14.18 -17.39
CA ALA A 92 -6.10 -15.53 -17.14
C ALA A 92 -5.11 -16.65 -17.50
N GLY A 93 -4.36 -16.48 -18.60
CA GLY A 93 -3.28 -17.38 -19.00
C GLY A 93 -2.14 -17.40 -17.98
N LEU A 94 -1.71 -16.23 -17.50
CA LEU A 94 -0.69 -16.12 -16.46
C LEU A 94 -1.11 -16.80 -15.16
N LEU A 95 -2.35 -16.60 -14.70
CA LEU A 95 -2.88 -17.28 -13.52
C LEU A 95 -2.80 -18.81 -13.67
N LYS A 96 -3.28 -19.35 -14.79
CA LYS A 96 -3.27 -20.79 -15.08
C LYS A 96 -1.85 -21.37 -15.13
N ASN A 97 -0.95 -20.68 -15.81
CA ASN A 97 0.44 -21.11 -15.94
C ASN A 97 1.20 -21.08 -14.60
N ASN A 98 0.67 -20.36 -13.60
CA ASN A 98 1.23 -20.28 -12.25
C ASN A 98 0.36 -20.99 -11.21
N GLY A 99 -0.35 -22.04 -11.63
CA GLY A 99 -0.95 -23.02 -10.71
C GLY A 99 -2.42 -22.79 -10.36
N ILE A 100 -3.07 -21.72 -10.85
CA ILE A 100 -4.50 -21.51 -10.63
C ILE A 100 -5.32 -22.46 -11.53
N PRO A 101 -6.14 -23.37 -10.97
CA PRO A 101 -6.97 -24.27 -11.77
C PRO A 101 -7.98 -23.51 -12.64
N SER A 102 -8.15 -23.91 -13.89
CA SER A 102 -9.08 -23.22 -14.82
C SER A 102 -10.52 -23.20 -14.31
N GLN A 103 -10.92 -24.19 -13.50
CA GLN A 103 -12.26 -24.30 -12.91
C GLN A 103 -12.52 -23.21 -11.84
N LYS A 104 -11.46 -22.61 -11.27
CA LYS A 104 -11.59 -21.50 -10.32
C LYS A 104 -11.88 -20.18 -11.04
N ILE A 105 -11.54 -20.05 -12.33
CA ILE A 105 -11.82 -18.82 -13.10
C ILE A 105 -13.27 -18.86 -13.56
N SER A 106 -14.14 -18.14 -12.85
CA SER A 106 -15.58 -18.12 -13.10
C SER A 106 -15.97 -17.21 -14.26
N SER A 107 -15.22 -16.12 -14.50
CA SER A 107 -15.47 -15.23 -15.63
C SER A 107 -14.20 -14.54 -16.15
N VAL A 108 -14.17 -14.31 -17.47
CA VAL A 108 -13.17 -13.48 -18.15
C VAL A 108 -13.91 -12.56 -19.12
N THR A 109 -13.92 -11.26 -18.82
CA THR A 109 -14.75 -10.29 -19.53
C THR A 109 -13.93 -9.08 -19.96
N GLY A 110 -14.07 -8.67 -21.22
CA GLY A 110 -13.60 -7.36 -21.70
C GLY A 110 -14.74 -6.35 -21.65
N PHE A 111 -14.56 -5.25 -20.92
CA PHE A 111 -15.57 -4.19 -20.81
C PHE A 111 -15.36 -3.05 -21.83
N GLY A 112 -14.29 -3.13 -22.63
CA GLY A 112 -13.89 -2.06 -23.55
C GLY A 112 -13.73 -0.73 -22.83
N GLU A 113 -14.32 0.32 -23.40
CA GLU A 113 -14.34 1.68 -22.86
C GLU A 113 -15.57 1.96 -21.96
N ARG A 114 -16.47 1.00 -21.74
CA ARG A 114 -17.85 1.24 -21.26
C ARG A 114 -17.97 1.70 -19.79
N LYS A 115 -16.87 1.98 -19.11
CA LYS A 115 -16.81 2.67 -17.81
C LYS A 115 -15.99 3.98 -17.82
N ALA A 116 -15.48 4.42 -18.98
CA ALA A 116 -14.75 5.68 -19.08
C ALA A 116 -15.72 6.86 -18.92
N SER A 117 -15.70 7.50 -17.75
CA SER A 117 -16.29 8.82 -17.62
C SER A 117 -15.31 9.84 -18.21
N GLU A 118 -15.82 10.61 -19.16
CA GLU A 118 -15.34 11.90 -19.66
C GLU A 118 -14.15 11.93 -20.64
N GLN A 119 -14.44 12.54 -21.79
CA GLN A 119 -13.58 12.85 -22.94
C GLN A 119 -12.47 13.89 -22.64
N LYS A 120 -12.04 14.04 -21.38
CA LYS A 120 -11.04 15.03 -20.91
C LYS A 120 -9.97 14.46 -19.97
N SER A 121 -9.74 13.15 -19.97
CA SER A 121 -8.70 12.55 -19.14
C SER A 121 -7.29 12.82 -19.68
N SER A 122 -6.32 13.04 -18.79
CA SER A 122 -4.88 13.13 -19.09
C SER A 122 -4.28 11.77 -19.48
N GLU A 123 -3.09 11.72 -20.09
CA GLU A 123 -2.43 10.44 -20.43
C GLU A 123 -2.19 9.55 -19.20
N ALA A 124 -1.93 10.17 -18.05
CA ALA A 124 -1.76 9.48 -16.79
C ALA A 124 -3.04 8.77 -16.34
N GLU A 125 -4.18 9.46 -16.44
CA GLU A 125 -5.49 8.90 -16.10
C GLU A 125 -5.93 7.83 -17.10
N ARG A 126 -5.59 8.01 -18.39
CA ARG A 126 -5.79 6.97 -19.41
C ARG A 126 -4.96 5.71 -19.15
N GLN A 127 -3.73 5.86 -18.66
CA GLN A 127 -2.89 4.73 -18.27
C GLN A 127 -3.54 3.89 -17.15
N LEU A 128 -4.24 4.54 -16.21
CA LEU A 128 -5.00 3.84 -15.16
C LEU A 128 -6.25 3.13 -15.69
N GLN A 129 -6.72 3.50 -16.89
CA GLN A 129 -7.85 2.84 -17.57
C GLN A 129 -7.41 1.63 -18.41
N ARG A 130 -6.12 1.53 -18.75
CA ARG A 130 -5.52 0.35 -19.40
C ARG A 130 -5.15 -0.70 -18.36
N ARG A 131 -6.18 -1.31 -17.76
CA ARG A 131 -5.99 -2.26 -16.66
C ARG A 131 -6.84 -3.52 -16.80
N VAL A 132 -6.42 -4.57 -16.11
CA VAL A 132 -7.22 -5.75 -15.80
C VAL A 132 -7.38 -5.84 -14.30
N GLU A 133 -8.61 -5.97 -13.84
CA GLU A 133 -8.97 -6.24 -12.46
C GLU A 133 -9.22 -7.74 -12.30
N VAL A 134 -8.70 -8.32 -11.23
CA VAL A 134 -8.89 -9.72 -10.85
C VAL A 134 -9.40 -9.77 -9.43
N ASP A 135 -10.62 -10.25 -9.26
CA ASP A 135 -11.23 -10.50 -7.94
C ASP A 135 -11.14 -11.98 -7.61
N PHE A 136 -10.47 -12.29 -6.50
CA PHE A 136 -10.39 -13.62 -5.92
C PHE A 136 -11.38 -13.68 -4.75
N ILE A 137 -12.47 -14.42 -4.96
CA ILE A 137 -13.54 -14.63 -3.99
C ILE A 137 -13.11 -15.77 -3.08
N CYS A 138 -12.95 -15.50 -1.78
CA CYS A 138 -12.34 -16.44 -0.83
C CYS A 138 -13.32 -16.93 0.25
N THR A 139 -13.15 -18.16 0.75
CA THR A 139 -13.81 -18.62 2.00
C THR A 139 -13.17 -17.96 3.22
N CYS A 140 -13.99 -17.37 4.10
CA CYS A 140 -13.53 -16.90 5.40
C CYS A 140 -13.44 -18.08 6.41
N HIS A 141 -12.35 -18.14 7.16
CA HIS A 141 -12.30 -18.76 8.49
C HIS A 141 -11.84 -17.68 9.47
N GLY A 142 -12.49 -17.61 10.63
CA GLY A 142 -12.47 -16.46 11.54
C GLY A 142 -11.09 -15.90 11.84
N ALA A 143 -11.02 -14.56 11.88
CA ALA A 143 -9.84 -13.83 12.32
C ALA A 143 -9.47 -14.25 13.75
N ALA A 144 -8.21 -14.65 13.94
CA ALA A 144 -7.65 -14.86 15.27
C ALA A 144 -7.60 -13.52 16.02
N GLU A 145 -8.13 -13.49 17.23
CA GLU A 145 -8.03 -12.37 18.16
C GLU A 145 -6.57 -12.24 18.64
N THR A 146 -5.95 -11.08 18.37
CA THR A 146 -4.66 -10.70 18.96
C THR A 146 -4.87 -10.20 20.38
N THR A 147 -4.09 -10.73 21.32
CA THR A 147 -4.25 -10.51 22.76
C THR A 147 -3.45 -9.32 23.28
N GLU A 148 -3.87 -8.80 24.43
CA GLU A 148 -3.43 -7.55 25.08
C GLU A 148 -1.94 -7.47 25.48
N ALA A 149 -1.17 -8.54 25.27
CA ALA A 149 0.26 -8.59 25.60
C ALA A 149 1.14 -7.73 24.67
N GLU A 150 0.70 -7.45 23.44
CA GLU A 150 1.45 -6.63 22.47
C GLU A 150 1.47 -5.13 22.83
N LYS A 151 0.54 -4.67 23.69
CA LYS A 151 0.49 -3.26 24.13
C LYS A 151 1.60 -2.89 25.12
N GLU A 152 2.27 -3.85 25.73
CA GLU A 152 3.30 -3.59 26.75
C GLU A 152 4.72 -3.49 26.14
N GLU A 153 4.95 -4.08 24.96
CA GLU A 153 6.21 -3.98 24.21
C GLU A 153 6.36 -2.66 23.43
N GLU A 154 5.25 -2.06 22.97
CA GLU A 154 5.24 -0.75 22.28
C GLU A 154 5.87 0.40 23.10
N LYS A 155 5.93 0.26 24.43
CA LYS A 155 6.46 1.31 25.33
C LYS A 155 7.99 1.35 25.45
N LYS A 156 8.72 0.39 24.89
CA LYS A 156 10.20 0.35 24.98
C LYS A 156 10.95 0.64 23.69
N GLN A 157 10.25 0.90 22.58
CA GLN A 157 10.85 1.26 21.28
C GLN A 157 10.37 2.63 20.75
N GLU A 158 9.84 3.49 21.61
CA GLU A 158 9.63 4.89 21.26
C GLU A 158 10.91 5.70 21.48
N ILE A 159 11.74 5.77 20.43
CA ILE A 159 12.66 6.90 20.29
C ILE A 159 11.77 8.10 19.96
N THR A 160 11.56 8.96 20.95
CA THR A 160 10.92 10.26 20.79
C THR A 160 11.66 11.02 19.71
N GLY A 161 10.95 11.46 18.66
CA GLY A 161 11.54 12.12 17.50
C GLY A 161 11.96 13.57 17.77
N ASP A 162 12.88 13.76 18.72
CA ASP A 162 13.51 15.05 19.03
C ASP A 162 15.00 15.09 18.63
N GLU A 163 15.52 14.13 17.85
CA GLU A 163 16.95 14.04 17.49
C GLU A 163 17.29 14.18 15.99
N VAL A 164 16.33 14.56 15.13
CA VAL A 164 16.59 14.95 13.74
C VAL A 164 16.20 16.42 13.57
N ARG A 165 17.19 17.32 13.44
CA ARG A 165 16.94 18.72 13.09
C ARG A 165 17.02 18.90 11.58
N VAL A 166 15.87 19.08 10.94
CA VAL A 166 15.81 19.52 9.55
C VAL A 166 16.07 21.02 9.50
N ILE A 167 17.14 21.42 8.80
CA ILE A 167 17.43 22.82 8.48
C ILE A 167 16.94 23.04 7.04
N GLN A 168 15.94 23.91 6.89
CA GLN A 168 15.39 24.50 5.67
C GLN A 168 16.08 24.11 4.32
N GLY A 169 15.33 23.43 3.43
CA GLY A 169 15.72 23.09 2.06
C GLY A 169 16.54 21.80 1.95
N ASP A 170 15.99 20.77 1.28
CA ASP A 170 16.63 19.56 0.72
C ASP A 170 17.62 18.79 1.62
N THR A 171 17.64 19.03 2.94
CA THR A 171 18.72 18.55 3.81
C THR A 171 18.18 17.84 5.05
N VAL A 172 18.36 16.52 5.11
CA VAL A 172 18.13 15.70 6.32
C VAL A 172 19.45 15.60 7.11
N GLN A 173 19.38 15.61 8.44
CA GLN A 173 20.56 15.48 9.33
C GLN A 173 20.43 14.24 10.24
N ASP A 174 21.43 13.35 10.28
CA ASP A 174 21.43 12.19 11.19
C ASP A 174 22.02 12.48 12.59
N ARG A 175 22.10 11.43 13.42
CA ARG A 175 22.66 11.40 14.79
C ARG A 175 24.12 11.87 14.90
N LYS A 176 24.89 11.87 13.81
CA LYS A 176 26.29 12.36 13.76
C LYS A 176 26.38 13.80 13.26
N GLY A 177 25.24 14.41 12.91
CA GLY A 177 25.17 15.74 12.33
C GLY A 177 25.45 15.79 10.83
N VAL A 178 25.45 14.64 10.13
CA VAL A 178 25.74 14.56 8.70
C VAL A 178 24.55 15.06 7.90
N ARG A 179 24.80 16.03 7.00
CA ARG A 179 23.81 16.63 6.12
C ARG A 179 23.79 15.90 4.79
N TYR A 180 22.62 15.41 4.39
CA TYR A 180 22.43 14.67 3.14
C TYR A 180 21.89 15.59 2.06
N LYS A 181 22.62 15.71 0.95
CA LYS A 181 22.25 16.51 -0.23
C LYS A 181 22.60 15.71 -1.48
N GLY A 182 21.77 14.74 -1.81
CA GLY A 182 21.99 13.89 -2.98
C GLY A 182 20.95 14.11 -4.07
N ARG A 183 21.02 13.28 -5.10
CA ARG A 183 20.11 13.29 -6.25
C ARG A 183 18.71 12.91 -5.78
N TYR A 184 17.71 13.65 -6.25
CA TYR A 184 16.30 13.29 -6.14
C TYR A 184 15.92 12.44 -7.35
N LEU A 185 15.73 11.13 -7.15
CA LEU A 185 15.19 10.26 -8.18
C LEU A 185 13.72 9.96 -7.90
N VAL A 186 12.91 10.17 -8.93
CA VAL A 186 11.47 9.97 -8.90
C VAL A 186 11.16 8.76 -9.75
N GLY A 187 10.79 7.66 -9.11
CA GLY A 187 10.50 6.42 -9.81
C GLY A 187 10.67 5.21 -8.91
N ASP A 188 9.84 4.22 -9.16
CA ASP A 188 9.84 2.98 -8.39
C ASP A 188 10.81 1.94 -8.97
N ASP A 189 11.32 2.15 -10.19
CA ASP A 189 12.37 1.34 -10.83
C ASP A 189 13.75 1.86 -10.41
N PHE A 190 14.21 1.41 -9.24
CA PHE A 190 15.48 1.82 -8.64
C PHE A 190 16.35 0.63 -8.25
N GLU A 191 17.67 0.84 -8.33
CA GLU A 191 18.68 -0.08 -7.80
C GLU A 191 19.44 0.64 -6.67
N LEU A 192 19.20 0.25 -5.42
CA LEU A 192 19.69 1.01 -4.26
C LEU A 192 21.22 1.14 -4.26
N ASN A 193 21.94 0.15 -4.77
CA ASN A 193 23.40 0.16 -4.85
C ASN A 193 23.97 1.29 -5.75
N THR A 194 23.19 1.88 -6.65
CA THR A 194 23.62 2.97 -7.56
C THR A 194 23.57 4.36 -6.93
N PHE A 195 22.97 4.49 -5.75
CA PHE A 195 22.80 5.76 -5.05
C PHE A 195 24.00 6.13 -4.18
N ASP A 196 24.34 7.40 -4.06
CA ASP A 196 25.38 7.81 -3.11
C ASP A 196 24.80 8.02 -1.71
N ILE A 197 25.66 8.05 -0.69
CA ILE A 197 25.23 8.45 0.65
C ILE A 197 24.67 9.88 0.57
N GLY A 198 23.42 10.02 0.98
CA GLY A 198 22.63 11.24 0.96
C GLY A 198 21.73 11.41 -0.26
N ASP A 199 21.78 10.51 -1.23
CA ASP A 199 20.77 10.45 -2.29
C ASP A 199 19.39 10.11 -1.71
N SER A 200 18.37 10.68 -2.36
CA SER A 200 16.98 10.61 -1.96
C SER A 200 16.11 10.04 -3.09
N ILE A 201 15.21 9.12 -2.71
CA ILE A 201 14.38 8.35 -3.65
C ILE A 201 12.92 8.54 -3.28
N VAL A 202 12.14 9.06 -4.22
CA VAL A 202 10.69 9.23 -4.04
C VAL A 202 9.96 8.00 -4.58
N LEU A 203 9.27 7.28 -3.68
CA LEU A 203 8.50 6.08 -3.99
C LEU A 203 7.09 6.44 -4.45
N LEU A 204 6.91 6.74 -5.75
CA LEU A 204 5.66 7.26 -6.28
C LEU A 204 4.50 6.27 -6.32
N ARG A 205 4.77 4.97 -6.43
CA ARG A 205 3.74 3.91 -6.37
C ARG A 205 3.43 3.46 -4.94
N LEU A 206 4.06 4.06 -3.93
CA LEU A 206 3.73 3.81 -2.54
C LEU A 206 2.59 4.73 -2.09
N HIS A 207 1.39 4.17 -2.04
CA HIS A 207 0.13 4.89 -1.79
C HIS A 207 -0.48 4.48 -0.45
N PHE A 208 -1.25 5.40 0.12
CA PHE A 208 -1.96 5.18 1.38
C PHE A 208 -3.44 5.49 1.21
N GLN A 209 -4.28 4.82 2.00
CA GLN A 209 -5.68 5.16 2.13
C GLN A 209 -5.83 6.65 2.48
N PRO A 210 -6.82 7.36 1.91
CA PRO A 210 -7.02 8.78 2.18
C PRO A 210 -7.14 9.08 3.68
N GLY A 211 -6.29 10.00 4.16
CA GLY A 211 -6.25 10.42 5.57
C GLY A 211 -5.77 9.36 6.56
N LYS A 212 -5.18 8.24 6.10
CA LYS A 212 -4.70 7.15 6.95
C LYS A 212 -3.25 6.77 6.61
N HIS A 213 -2.60 6.06 7.51
CA HIS A 213 -1.28 5.44 7.31
C HIS A 213 -1.35 4.02 6.73
N LYS A 214 -2.56 3.52 6.40
CA LYS A 214 -2.74 2.19 5.81
C LYS A 214 -2.36 2.19 4.34
N LEU A 215 -1.38 1.37 3.99
CA LEU A 215 -0.91 1.18 2.62
C LEU A 215 -2.05 0.65 1.74
N LEU A 216 -2.13 1.16 0.52
CA LEU A 216 -2.95 0.55 -0.51
C LEU A 216 -2.21 -0.65 -1.11
N ARG A 217 -2.96 -1.63 -1.62
CA ARG A 217 -2.39 -2.88 -2.12
C ARG A 217 -1.46 -2.66 -3.33
N GLU A 218 -1.71 -1.61 -4.10
CA GLU A 218 -0.88 -1.18 -5.22
C GLU A 218 0.56 -0.79 -4.79
N SER A 219 0.78 -0.55 -3.49
CA SER A 219 2.09 -0.21 -2.92
C SER A 219 2.99 -1.41 -2.66
N VAL A 220 2.39 -2.62 -2.59
CA VAL A 220 3.08 -3.86 -2.23
C VAL A 220 4.29 -4.15 -3.13
N PRO A 221 4.22 -3.97 -4.46
CA PRO A 221 5.39 -4.21 -5.33
C PRO A 221 6.57 -3.29 -5.03
N THR A 222 6.31 -2.00 -4.76
CA THR A 222 7.36 -1.04 -4.39
C THR A 222 7.97 -1.41 -3.03
N LEU A 223 7.17 -1.89 -2.09
CA LEU A 223 7.62 -2.37 -0.78
C LEU A 223 8.50 -3.62 -0.88
N TYR A 224 8.08 -4.63 -1.66
CA TYR A 224 8.91 -5.82 -1.88
C TYR A 224 10.21 -5.48 -2.60
N ARG A 225 10.17 -4.59 -3.59
CA ARG A 225 11.39 -4.14 -4.25
C ARG A 225 12.35 -3.47 -3.28
N LEU A 226 11.84 -2.58 -2.42
CA LEU A 226 12.65 -1.97 -1.38
C LEU A 226 13.25 -3.03 -0.44
N THR A 227 12.46 -4.02 -0.02
CA THR A 227 12.92 -5.17 0.77
C THR A 227 14.03 -5.95 0.08
N ASP A 228 13.83 -6.35 -1.18
CA ASP A 228 14.80 -7.13 -1.95
C ASP A 228 16.11 -6.37 -2.14
N GLN A 229 16.02 -5.06 -2.42
CA GLN A 229 17.19 -4.21 -2.51
C GLN A 229 17.92 -4.06 -1.17
N MET A 230 17.19 -3.94 -0.06
CA MET A 230 17.79 -3.91 1.28
C MET A 230 18.44 -5.26 1.66
N LYS A 231 17.85 -6.38 1.27
CA LYS A 231 18.44 -7.73 1.46
C LYS A 231 19.69 -7.94 0.59
N ALA A 232 19.66 -7.49 -0.66
CA ALA A 232 20.79 -7.58 -1.58
C ALA A 232 21.98 -6.68 -1.18
N ASN A 233 21.73 -5.64 -0.37
CA ASN A 233 22.73 -4.68 0.07
C ASN A 233 22.85 -4.67 1.60
N PRO A 234 23.48 -5.69 2.23
CA PRO A 234 23.43 -5.90 3.69
C PRO A 234 24.04 -4.77 4.52
N ASN A 235 24.96 -3.98 3.97
CA ASN A 235 25.57 -2.83 4.65
C ASN A 235 24.75 -1.55 4.52
N MET A 236 23.70 -1.55 3.69
CA MET A 236 22.95 -0.34 3.40
C MET A 236 22.06 0.08 4.57
N HIS A 237 22.14 1.36 4.92
CA HIS A 237 21.27 2.00 5.91
C HIS A 237 20.44 3.09 5.22
N ILE A 238 19.18 3.21 5.63
CA ILE A 238 18.24 4.18 5.06
C ILE A 238 17.43 4.92 6.13
N ILE A 239 16.97 6.12 5.80
CA ILE A 239 15.93 6.85 6.51
C ILE A 239 14.67 6.89 5.63
N ILE A 240 13.53 6.52 6.20
CA ILE A 240 12.20 6.61 5.58
C ILE A 240 11.55 7.91 6.01
N VAL A 241 11.28 8.82 5.09
CA VAL A 241 10.70 10.14 5.37
C VAL A 241 9.28 10.22 4.83
N GLY A 242 8.31 10.43 5.72
CA GLY A 242 6.91 10.61 5.36
C GLY A 242 6.56 12.07 5.08
N HIS A 243 5.75 12.29 4.04
CA HIS A 243 5.26 13.60 3.63
C HIS A 243 3.73 13.60 3.46
N ILE A 244 3.12 14.77 3.58
CA ILE A 244 1.71 15.00 3.27
C ILE A 244 1.55 16.30 2.49
N CYS A 245 0.42 16.42 1.77
CA CYS A 245 0.11 17.66 1.08
C CYS A 245 -0.20 18.81 2.05
N CYS A 246 -0.95 18.50 3.12
CA CYS A 246 -1.79 19.48 3.75
C CYS A 246 -2.02 19.13 5.21
N SER A 247 -1.87 20.12 6.07
CA SER A 247 -2.31 20.08 7.47
C SER A 247 -3.03 21.39 7.78
N PRO A 248 -4.02 21.41 8.69
CA PRO A 248 -4.54 22.67 9.20
C PRO A 248 -3.40 23.54 9.74
N THR A 249 -3.50 24.86 9.53
CA THR A 249 -2.44 25.85 9.75
C THR A 249 -1.80 25.83 11.14
N SER A 250 -2.49 25.27 12.14
CA SER A 250 -2.05 25.18 13.53
C SER A 250 -1.36 23.87 13.91
N ALA A 251 -1.32 22.86 13.04
CA ALA A 251 -0.74 21.55 13.35
C ALA A 251 0.55 21.29 12.56
N PRO A 252 1.57 20.65 13.18
CA PRO A 252 2.86 20.39 12.52
C PRO A 252 2.78 19.26 11.47
N ASP A 253 1.75 18.42 11.53
CA ASP A 253 1.50 17.27 10.65
C ASP A 253 -0.03 17.10 10.46
N GLY A 254 -0.47 16.20 9.58
CA GLY A 254 -1.86 15.98 9.20
C GLY A 254 -2.57 15.02 10.15
N LEU A 255 -3.90 15.14 10.22
CA LEU A 255 -4.73 14.22 11.00
C LEU A 255 -4.72 12.83 10.38
N ASP A 256 -4.38 11.84 11.21
CA ASP A 256 -4.51 10.43 10.87
C ASP A 256 -5.85 9.92 11.40
N ASN A 257 -6.75 9.56 10.48
CA ASN A 257 -8.12 9.18 10.80
C ASN A 257 -8.22 7.87 11.59
N ASP A 258 -7.19 7.01 11.56
CA ASP A 258 -7.18 5.77 12.34
C ASP A 258 -6.79 6.01 13.79
N THR A 259 -5.86 6.94 14.06
CA THR A 259 -5.38 7.22 15.42
C THR A 259 -6.04 8.44 16.06
N GLY A 260 -6.67 9.31 15.26
CA GLY A 260 -7.25 10.58 15.69
C GLY A 260 -6.21 11.66 16.05
N LYS A 261 -4.93 11.46 15.72
CA LYS A 261 -3.82 12.36 16.08
C LYS A 261 -3.21 13.02 14.84
N TYR A 262 -2.58 14.19 15.03
CA TYR A 262 -1.86 14.91 13.98
C TYR A 262 -0.45 14.33 13.78
N GLU A 263 -0.39 13.10 13.27
CA GLU A 263 0.84 12.30 13.09
C GLU A 263 0.82 11.52 11.76
N LEU A 264 0.01 11.93 10.78
CA LEU A 264 -0.22 11.15 9.54
C LEU A 264 1.07 10.87 8.76
N SER A 265 1.93 11.87 8.53
CA SER A 265 3.17 11.64 7.80
C SER A 265 4.15 10.77 8.61
N ARG A 266 4.18 10.95 9.94
CA ARG A 266 4.94 10.10 10.86
C ARG A 266 4.49 8.64 10.81
N ASN A 267 3.20 8.38 10.93
CA ASN A 267 2.65 7.03 10.95
C ASN A 267 2.83 6.32 9.60
N ARG A 268 2.78 7.06 8.49
CA ARG A 268 3.10 6.52 7.15
C ARG A 268 4.55 6.04 7.04
N ALA A 269 5.49 6.81 7.55
CA ALA A 269 6.90 6.40 7.57
C ALA A 269 7.10 5.20 8.51
N LYS A 270 6.45 5.22 9.68
CA LYS A 270 6.48 4.12 10.66
C LYS A 270 5.90 2.82 10.10
N GLU A 271 4.82 2.88 9.32
CA GLU A 271 4.21 1.69 8.69
C GLU A 271 5.22 0.96 7.77
N ILE A 272 5.98 1.72 6.97
CA ILE A 272 7.00 1.15 6.07
C ILE A 272 8.18 0.60 6.87
N TYR A 273 8.61 1.33 7.91
CA TYR A 273 9.64 0.85 8.82
C TYR A 273 9.25 -0.51 9.41
N ALA A 274 8.06 -0.59 10.01
CA ALA A 274 7.55 -1.81 10.63
C ALA A 274 7.44 -2.95 9.62
N TYR A 275 6.97 -2.65 8.41
CA TYR A 275 6.96 -3.61 7.31
C TYR A 275 8.37 -4.14 7.00
N LEU A 276 9.37 -3.29 6.77
CA LEU A 276 10.73 -3.77 6.42
C LEU A 276 11.36 -4.60 7.54
N VAL A 277 11.14 -4.22 8.80
CA VAL A 277 11.57 -5.01 9.97
C VAL A 277 10.88 -6.38 9.96
N SER A 278 9.57 -6.45 9.71
CA SER A 278 8.84 -7.72 9.58
C SER A 278 9.35 -8.60 8.45
N GLN A 279 9.94 -8.00 7.41
CA GLN A 279 10.54 -8.72 6.28
C GLN A 279 11.98 -9.21 6.57
N GLY A 280 12.48 -8.95 7.78
CA GLY A 280 13.80 -9.40 8.26
C GLY A 280 14.93 -8.42 7.96
N ILE A 281 14.65 -7.14 7.72
CA ILE A 281 15.69 -6.11 7.70
C ILE A 281 16.00 -5.68 9.13
N GLU A 282 17.29 -5.70 9.50
CA GLU A 282 17.76 -5.33 10.85
C GLU A 282 17.36 -3.89 11.21
N GLU A 283 16.84 -3.68 12.42
CA GLU A 283 16.38 -2.37 12.90
C GLU A 283 17.48 -1.31 12.86
N GLU A 284 18.73 -1.69 13.13
CA GLU A 284 19.90 -0.80 13.12
C GLU A 284 20.16 -0.17 11.74
N ARG A 285 19.66 -0.81 10.68
CA ARG A 285 19.79 -0.36 9.29
C ARG A 285 18.69 0.60 8.87
N LEU A 286 17.68 0.77 9.71
CA LEU A 286 16.47 1.51 9.40
C LEU A 286 16.28 2.65 10.39
N ALA A 287 15.82 3.78 9.87
CA ALA A 287 15.26 4.86 10.67
C ALA A 287 14.07 5.46 9.92
N TYR A 288 13.22 6.18 10.63
CA TYR A 288 12.11 6.91 10.02
C TYR A 288 12.01 8.34 10.57
N ALA A 289 11.55 9.25 9.73
CA ALA A 289 11.34 10.66 10.02
C ALA A 289 10.09 11.16 9.29
N TRP A 290 9.69 12.40 9.56
CA TRP A 290 8.50 12.98 8.96
C TRP A 290 8.66 14.49 8.72
N MET A 291 7.99 14.98 7.68
CA MET A 291 8.07 16.39 7.27
C MET A 291 6.72 17.11 7.35
N GLY A 292 5.63 16.38 7.58
CA GLY A 292 4.30 16.97 7.55
C GLY A 292 4.05 17.65 6.18
N PRO A 293 3.45 18.85 6.15
CA PRO A 293 3.20 19.60 4.91
C PRO A 293 4.40 20.43 4.44
N LYS A 294 5.55 20.34 5.14
CA LYS A 294 6.77 21.07 4.75
C LYS A 294 7.40 20.38 3.55
N ASP A 295 8.25 21.12 2.83
CA ASP A 295 9.05 20.56 1.73
C ASP A 295 8.21 19.88 0.64
N LYS A 296 7.21 20.62 0.15
CA LYS A 296 6.37 20.20 -0.96
C LYS A 296 7.21 20.10 -2.23
N LEU A 297 7.12 18.96 -2.90
CA LEU A 297 7.67 18.79 -4.24
C LEU A 297 6.95 19.70 -5.24
N TYR A 298 5.65 19.91 -5.03
CA TYR A 298 4.80 20.80 -5.83
C TYR A 298 4.14 21.83 -4.91
N PRO A 299 4.70 23.06 -4.81
CA PRO A 299 4.13 24.11 -3.96
C PRO A 299 2.67 24.43 -4.30
N GLU A 300 2.35 24.40 -5.59
CA GLU A 300 0.99 24.50 -6.12
C GLU A 300 0.62 23.16 -6.77
N GLU A 301 -0.26 22.40 -6.12
CA GLU A 301 -0.77 21.13 -6.62
C GLU A 301 -1.83 21.39 -7.68
N ARG A 302 -1.56 20.99 -8.93
CA ARG A 302 -2.44 21.26 -10.09
C ARG A 302 -3.28 20.04 -10.47
N ASP A 303 -2.78 18.84 -10.19
CA ASP A 303 -3.43 17.58 -10.55
C ASP A 303 -3.21 16.48 -9.50
N ALA A 304 -3.91 15.36 -9.66
CA ALA A 304 -3.86 14.24 -8.73
C ALA A 304 -2.46 13.62 -8.58
N ARG A 305 -1.61 13.70 -9.62
CA ARG A 305 -0.23 13.20 -9.58
C ARG A 305 0.63 14.09 -8.70
N GLU A 306 0.52 15.40 -8.84
CA GLU A 306 1.24 16.37 -8.00
C GLU A 306 0.78 16.28 -6.54
N MET A 307 -0.53 16.14 -6.31
CA MET A 307 -1.07 15.88 -4.98
C MET A 307 -0.51 14.57 -4.39
N GLN A 308 -0.38 13.52 -5.20
CA GLN A 308 0.23 12.25 -4.77
C GLN A 308 1.73 12.40 -4.50
N GLY A 309 2.44 13.19 -5.32
CA GLY A 309 3.84 13.54 -5.11
C GLY A 309 4.07 14.27 -3.78
N ASN A 310 3.15 15.12 -3.34
CA ASN A 310 3.26 15.74 -2.01
C ASN A 310 2.86 14.79 -0.87
N ARG A 311 2.13 13.70 -1.14
CA ARG A 311 1.80 12.62 -0.18
C ARG A 311 2.79 11.45 -0.25
N ARG A 312 4.00 11.70 -0.74
CA ARG A 312 5.05 10.71 -0.97
C ARG A 312 5.63 10.13 0.32
N VAL A 313 6.29 8.99 0.15
CA VAL A 313 7.38 8.58 1.02
C VAL A 313 8.69 8.69 0.26
N GLU A 314 9.71 9.12 0.98
CA GLU A 314 11.05 9.35 0.49
C GLU A 314 12.03 8.45 1.26
N ILE A 315 12.98 7.84 0.55
CA ILE A 315 14.03 7.00 1.13
C ILE A 315 15.37 7.72 0.96
N VAL A 316 16.08 7.96 2.05
CA VAL A 316 17.40 8.60 2.05
C VAL A 316 18.45 7.57 2.40
N VAL A 317 19.47 7.40 1.57
CA VAL A 317 20.60 6.50 1.87
C VAL A 317 21.56 7.17 2.85
N THR A 318 21.90 6.49 3.95
CA THR A 318 22.76 7.07 5.00
C THR A 318 24.07 6.31 5.22
N ALA A 319 24.14 5.04 4.83
CA ALA A 319 25.39 4.25 4.81
C ALA A 319 25.31 3.12 3.77
N LYS A 320 26.48 2.61 3.37
CA LYS A 320 26.68 1.51 2.40
C LYS A 320 27.93 0.69 2.75
#